data_AF-A0A1C5D724-F1
#
_entry.id   AF-A0A1C5D724-F1
#
_cell.length_a   1.000
_cell.length_b   1.000
_cell.length_c   1.000
_cell.angle_alpha   90.00
_cell.angle_beta   90.00
_cell.angle_gamma   90.00
#
_symmetry.space_group_name_H-M   'P 1'
#
loop_
_entity.id
_entity.type
_entity.pdbx_description
1 polymer ?
#
loop_
_entity_poly.entity_id
_entity_poly.type
_entity_poly.pdbx_seq_one_letter_code
_entity_poly.pdbx_strand_id
1 'polypeptide(L)'
;MSHTDTAPDRTAATAAPAAPPGLPMSRSAPSRGDDMPPTRSHIRTTTEAYLARHPGERDALAGLSALLDGPDEPTNRATLPGHITCGAAVVDRDRRVLHIDHKASKKLLVPGGHVEDDGTLLAAALREVCEETGLRPGDLCLTPQFLGAPVDIDVHGVDAAPAKGEPAHQHFDFRFAFYLTADTAPPLALQEEEVTGAKWLPLAEVGSPTLRAKLLDAEARGLDGQPEPVNASALIHDGRGRYLLHLRDRRDDIWEPWTLALLGGGREPEDADLEATLRRELAEETPGLELTGLTPYAVEPSISVDGLAVPTQIFAGRWSGHPDSVDLREGVLLQWFTVDTLDRLRLSPGLDDMIRCHATEHPAPDRPQGSGPHPRGDAPAGTELHIVGVHLYIQDEHGRLLLGLRRPDAAFAADTWHFLAGHCEREAAVACLVREAKEEAGLLIDPSGVELVHVVHLLGPPQARPRIQLVFRARTWSGSPEVLEPDRCAEWRWWPPEALPHKLVPYTRTAIEGILAGHAYSELGWS
;
A
#
# COMPACT_ATOMS: atom_id res chain seq x y z
N MET A 1 86.20 -18.24 15.57
CA MET A 1 85.42 -19.40 16.02
C MET A 1 84.01 -18.92 16.29
N SER A 2 83.07 -19.38 15.44
CA SER A 2 81.72 -19.85 15.77
C SER A 2 80.85 -19.15 16.84
N HIS A 3 79.59 -18.89 16.42
CA HIS A 3 78.32 -18.93 17.17
C HIS A 3 77.95 -17.71 18.05
N THR A 4 76.72 -17.20 18.11
CA THR A 4 75.46 -17.17 17.32
C THR A 4 74.51 -16.25 18.11
N ASP A 5 73.58 -15.60 17.39
CA ASP A 5 72.28 -15.08 17.84
C ASP A 5 72.15 -14.12 19.04
N THR A 6 71.71 -12.90 18.74
CA THR A 6 70.47 -12.33 19.33
C THR A 6 70.06 -11.06 18.57
N ALA A 7 68.89 -11.08 17.94
CA ALA A 7 68.25 -9.91 17.33
C ALA A 7 67.32 -9.20 18.34
N PRO A 8 67.27 -7.86 18.39
CA PRO A 8 66.28 -7.13 19.17
C PRO A 8 65.14 -6.57 18.29
N ASP A 9 63.94 -6.88 18.77
CA ASP A 9 62.76 -6.01 18.96
C ASP A 9 62.60 -4.77 18.06
N ARG A 10 61.58 -4.80 17.19
CA ARG A 10 61.05 -3.61 16.51
C ARG A 10 59.53 -3.56 16.69
N THR A 11 59.12 -2.55 17.43
CA THR A 11 57.79 -1.96 17.57
C THR A 11 56.93 -2.04 16.30
N ALA A 12 55.78 -2.70 16.41
CA ALA A 12 54.73 -2.72 15.40
C ALA A 12 53.95 -1.39 15.42
N ALA A 13 54.01 -0.65 14.32
CA ALA A 13 53.03 0.37 13.97
C ALA A 13 51.89 -0.33 13.19
N THR A 14 50.69 -0.31 13.75
CA THR A 14 49.46 -0.83 13.13
C THR A 14 49.05 0.06 11.94
N ALA A 15 49.20 -0.47 10.74
CA ALA A 15 48.59 0.07 9.53
C ALA A 15 47.10 -0.33 9.46
N ALA A 16 46.25 0.65 9.16
CA ALA A 16 44.80 0.45 8.94
C ALA A 16 44.54 -0.41 7.68
N PRO A 17 43.50 -1.26 7.66
CA PRO A 17 43.20 -2.10 6.50
C PRO A 17 42.66 -1.26 5.34
N ALA A 18 43.20 -1.52 4.14
CA ALA A 18 42.81 -0.93 2.88
C ALA A 18 41.36 -1.29 2.51
N ALA A 19 40.62 -0.30 2.00
CA ALA A 19 39.28 -0.47 1.45
C ALA A 19 39.27 -1.39 0.22
N PRO A 20 38.23 -2.22 0.02
CA PRO A 20 38.14 -3.10 -1.14
C PRO A 20 37.93 -2.29 -2.43
N PRO A 21 38.40 -2.80 -3.59
CA PRO A 21 38.31 -2.08 -4.86
C PRO A 21 36.84 -1.94 -5.28
N GLY A 22 36.48 -0.70 -5.63
CA GLY A 22 35.14 -0.33 -6.09
C GLY A 22 34.75 -1.09 -7.35
N LEU A 23 33.61 -1.78 -7.28
CA LEU A 23 32.91 -2.28 -8.45
C LEU A 23 32.50 -1.09 -9.34
N PRO A 24 32.63 -1.19 -10.67
CA PRO A 24 32.25 -0.10 -11.56
C PRO A 24 30.75 0.16 -11.43
N MET A 25 30.40 1.36 -10.97
CA MET A 25 29.05 1.91 -11.05
C MET A 25 28.74 2.22 -12.52
N SER A 26 28.44 1.16 -13.29
CA SER A 26 27.68 1.26 -14.52
C SER A 26 26.43 0.41 -14.34
N ARG A 27 25.45 1.02 -13.69
CA ARG A 27 24.05 0.74 -13.95
C ARG A 27 23.49 2.03 -14.48
N SER A 28 23.40 2.09 -15.80
CA SER A 28 22.44 2.93 -16.50
C SER A 28 21.14 2.95 -15.70
N ALA A 29 20.63 4.16 -15.45
CA ALA A 29 19.27 4.34 -14.98
C ALA A 29 18.34 3.46 -15.84
N PRO A 30 17.31 2.81 -15.25
CA PRO A 30 16.28 2.18 -16.08
C PRO A 30 15.75 3.26 -17.03
N SER A 31 15.66 2.94 -18.33
CA SER A 31 15.02 3.83 -19.30
C SER A 31 13.63 4.16 -18.77
N ARG A 32 13.31 5.46 -18.69
CA ARG A 32 11.95 5.95 -18.48
C ARG A 32 11.04 5.17 -19.44
N GLY A 33 10.00 4.51 -18.92
CA GLY A 33 9.06 3.79 -19.77
C GLY A 33 8.35 4.82 -20.66
N ASP A 34 8.57 4.73 -21.98
CA ASP A 34 7.92 5.48 -23.06
C ASP A 34 7.10 6.71 -22.62
N ASP A 35 7.79 7.82 -22.35
CA ASP A 35 7.19 9.14 -22.20
C ASP A 35 6.60 9.55 -23.57
N MET A 36 5.37 9.14 -23.83
CA MET A 36 4.61 9.46 -25.04
C MET A 36 4.00 10.87 -24.92
N PRO A 37 4.02 11.68 -25.98
CA PRO A 37 3.41 13.01 -25.95
C PRO A 37 1.90 12.92 -25.66
N PRO A 38 1.26 14.00 -25.19
CA PRO A 38 -0.13 13.98 -24.75
C PRO A 38 -1.04 13.54 -25.89
N THR A 39 -1.87 12.53 -25.64
CA THR A 39 -2.73 11.99 -26.70
C THR A 39 -3.72 13.05 -27.20
N ARG A 40 -4.09 12.98 -28.48
CA ARG A 40 -5.14 13.86 -29.05
C ARG A 40 -6.47 13.79 -28.30
N SER A 41 -6.82 12.62 -27.78
CA SER A 41 -8.03 12.46 -26.97
C SER A 41 -7.93 13.29 -25.70
N HIS A 42 -6.78 13.25 -25.01
CA HIS A 42 -6.54 14.08 -23.83
C HIS A 42 -6.66 15.57 -24.17
N ILE A 43 -5.99 16.03 -25.23
CA ILE A 43 -6.01 17.44 -25.65
C ILE A 43 -7.43 17.89 -26.01
N ARG A 44 -8.20 17.04 -26.69
CA ARG A 44 -9.61 17.32 -27.02
C ARG A 44 -10.47 17.45 -25.78
N THR A 45 -10.38 16.49 -24.85
CA THR A 45 -11.11 16.56 -23.58
C THR A 45 -10.77 17.83 -22.79
N THR A 46 -9.49 18.18 -22.71
CA THR A 46 -9.01 19.41 -22.06
C THR A 46 -9.58 20.67 -22.73
N THR A 47 -9.60 20.70 -24.06
CA THR A 47 -10.14 21.83 -24.85
C THR A 47 -11.66 21.95 -24.68
N GLU A 48 -12.39 20.83 -24.67
CA GLU A 48 -13.84 20.81 -24.50
C GLU A 48 -14.25 21.25 -23.08
N ALA A 49 -13.55 20.77 -22.05
CA ALA A 49 -13.74 21.21 -20.67
C ALA A 49 -13.45 22.70 -20.49
N TYR A 50 -12.42 23.22 -21.17
CA TYR A 50 -12.14 24.65 -21.21
C TYR A 50 -13.27 25.44 -21.90
N LEU A 51 -13.74 24.99 -23.07
CA LEU A 51 -14.83 25.64 -23.82
C LEU A 51 -16.19 25.56 -23.11
N ALA A 52 -16.39 24.60 -22.20
CA ALA A 52 -17.56 24.58 -21.33
C ALA A 52 -17.57 25.77 -20.35
N ARG A 53 -16.38 26.16 -19.84
CA ARG A 53 -16.19 27.35 -18.98
C ARG A 53 -16.15 28.66 -19.77
N HIS A 54 -15.66 28.62 -21.00
CA HIS A 54 -15.48 29.79 -21.87
C HIS A 54 -16.17 29.61 -23.24
N PRO A 55 -17.52 29.49 -23.28
CA PRO A 55 -18.24 29.18 -24.52
C PRO A 55 -18.09 30.24 -25.61
N GLY A 56 -17.80 31.49 -25.24
CA GLY A 56 -17.58 32.60 -26.18
C GLY A 56 -16.27 32.50 -26.99
N GLU A 57 -15.38 31.57 -26.64
CA GLU A 57 -14.08 31.40 -27.30
C GLU A 57 -14.06 30.28 -28.35
N ARG A 58 -15.21 29.63 -28.60
CA ARG A 58 -15.32 28.56 -29.61
C ARG A 58 -14.84 28.99 -30.99
N ASP A 59 -15.24 30.17 -31.45
CA ASP A 59 -14.85 30.67 -32.77
C ASP A 59 -13.35 30.99 -32.84
N ALA A 60 -12.78 31.49 -31.74
CA ALA A 60 -11.34 31.77 -31.65
C ALA A 60 -10.50 30.48 -31.67
N LEU A 61 -11.01 29.40 -31.07
CA LEU A 61 -10.36 28.08 -31.03
C LEU A 61 -10.73 27.17 -32.20
N ALA A 62 -11.46 27.64 -33.21
CA ALA A 62 -11.84 26.83 -34.36
C ALA A 62 -10.63 26.23 -35.11
N GLY A 63 -9.51 26.96 -35.16
CA GLY A 63 -8.25 26.47 -35.73
C GLY A 63 -7.65 25.29 -34.95
N LEU A 64 -7.75 25.31 -33.62
CA LEU A 64 -7.32 24.20 -32.76
C LEU A 64 -8.22 22.99 -32.96
N SER A 65 -9.54 23.17 -33.04
CA SER A 65 -10.47 22.07 -33.32
C SER A 65 -10.17 21.41 -34.68
N ALA A 66 -9.92 22.21 -35.71
CA ALA A 66 -9.54 21.71 -37.03
C ALA A 66 -8.21 20.93 -37.00
N LEU A 67 -7.22 21.41 -36.25
CA LEU A 67 -5.95 20.71 -36.03
C LEU A 67 -6.18 19.34 -35.36
N LEU A 68 -7.01 19.28 -34.32
CA LEU A 68 -7.31 18.04 -33.59
C LEU A 68 -8.12 17.03 -34.43
N ASP A 69 -8.92 17.50 -35.38
CA ASP A 69 -9.67 16.69 -36.34
C ASP A 69 -8.81 16.21 -37.53
N GLY A 70 -7.68 16.87 -37.78
CA GLY A 70 -6.75 16.57 -38.87
C GLY A 70 -5.89 15.33 -38.62
N PRO A 71 -4.99 14.95 -39.55
CA PRO A 71 -4.09 13.80 -39.39
C PRO A 71 -2.73 14.17 -38.76
N ASP A 72 -2.37 15.44 -38.63
CA ASP A 72 -1.04 15.90 -38.21
C ASP A 72 -0.89 15.98 -36.68
N GLU A 73 0.30 15.67 -36.16
CA GLU A 73 0.54 15.62 -34.71
C GLU A 73 0.49 17.04 -34.10
N PRO A 74 -0.50 17.35 -33.23
CA PRO A 74 -0.77 18.73 -32.82
C PRO A 74 0.32 19.35 -31.93
N THR A 75 1.13 18.55 -31.25
CA THR A 75 2.22 19.02 -30.36
C THR A 75 3.55 19.19 -31.07
N ASN A 76 3.67 18.70 -32.31
CA ASN A 76 4.92 18.78 -33.05
C ASN A 76 5.14 20.20 -33.60
N ARG A 77 6.26 20.84 -33.26
CA ARG A 77 6.66 22.17 -33.77
C ARG A 77 6.73 22.29 -35.29
N ALA A 78 6.85 21.17 -36.01
CA ALA A 78 6.83 21.15 -37.48
C ALA A 78 5.41 21.19 -38.08
N THR A 79 4.38 21.05 -37.25
CA THR A 79 2.98 21.07 -37.68
C THR A 79 2.54 22.49 -38.00
N LEU A 80 1.99 22.66 -39.20
CA LEU A 80 1.55 23.93 -39.78
C LEU A 80 0.08 23.82 -40.21
N PRO A 81 -0.70 24.91 -40.21
CA PRO A 81 -0.30 26.30 -39.94
C PRO A 81 -0.18 26.65 -38.46
N GLY A 82 -0.36 25.70 -37.53
CA GLY A 82 -0.11 25.92 -36.12
C GLY A 82 -0.05 24.63 -35.31
N HIS A 83 0.49 24.75 -34.10
CA HIS A 83 0.72 23.65 -33.17
C HIS A 83 0.59 24.13 -31.72
N ILE A 84 0.59 23.18 -30.80
CA ILE A 84 0.33 23.41 -29.37
C ILE A 84 1.61 23.77 -28.64
N THR A 85 1.50 24.77 -27.77
CA THR A 85 2.51 25.18 -26.78
C THR A 85 1.86 25.26 -25.41
N CYS A 86 2.65 25.31 -24.34
CA CYS A 86 2.15 25.37 -22.98
C CYS A 86 2.85 26.48 -22.19
N GLY A 87 2.11 27.16 -21.32
CA GLY A 87 2.63 28.24 -20.48
C GLY A 87 2.17 28.17 -19.02
N ALA A 88 2.89 28.85 -18.14
CA ALA A 88 2.68 28.79 -16.69
C ALA A 88 2.50 30.18 -16.08
N ALA A 89 1.28 30.49 -15.64
CA ALA A 89 0.98 31.64 -14.81
C ALA A 89 1.24 31.30 -13.34
N VAL A 90 2.48 31.52 -12.87
CA VAL A 90 2.83 31.32 -11.46
C VAL A 90 2.44 32.55 -10.64
N VAL A 91 1.61 32.36 -9.62
CA VAL A 91 1.09 33.41 -8.73
C VAL A 91 1.74 33.31 -7.35
N ASP A 92 2.25 34.43 -6.84
CA ASP A 92 2.83 34.52 -5.50
C ASP A 92 1.81 34.97 -4.42
N ARG A 93 2.26 35.00 -3.16
CA ARG A 93 1.46 35.44 -2.00
C ARG A 93 0.95 36.89 -2.07
N ASP A 94 1.59 37.72 -2.89
CA ASP A 94 1.21 39.12 -3.11
C ASP A 94 0.26 39.28 -4.30
N ARG A 95 -0.23 38.17 -4.89
CA ARG A 95 -1.08 38.14 -6.09
C ARG A 95 -0.38 38.78 -7.29
N ARG A 96 0.90 38.47 -7.45
CA ARG A 96 1.68 38.82 -8.64
C ARG A 96 1.96 37.59 -9.47
N VAL A 97 2.03 37.76 -10.79
CA VAL A 97 2.26 36.70 -11.77
C VAL A 97 3.68 36.82 -12.32
N LEU A 98 4.41 35.72 -12.32
CA LEU A 98 5.75 35.65 -12.90
C LEU A 98 5.70 35.85 -14.42
N HIS A 99 6.50 36.79 -14.91
CA HIS A 99 6.74 37.01 -16.33
C HIS A 99 8.24 36.99 -16.61
N ILE A 100 8.61 36.56 -17.81
CA ILE A 100 9.97 36.54 -18.34
C ILE A 100 10.11 37.47 -19.55
N ASP A 101 11.25 38.14 -19.65
CA ASP A 101 11.64 38.93 -20.82
C ASP A 101 12.21 37.94 -21.89
N HIS A 102 11.32 37.40 -22.72
CA HIS A 102 11.66 36.38 -23.72
C HIS A 102 12.48 36.97 -24.87
N LYS A 103 13.66 36.40 -25.12
CA LYS A 103 14.72 36.95 -25.97
C LYS A 103 14.35 36.98 -27.44
N ALA A 104 13.73 35.91 -27.94
CA ALA A 104 13.43 35.79 -29.38
C ALA A 104 12.25 36.68 -29.79
N SER A 105 11.20 36.71 -28.97
CA SER A 105 10.00 37.52 -29.23
C SER A 105 10.14 38.98 -28.78
N LYS A 106 11.09 39.28 -27.87
CA LYS A 106 11.27 40.59 -27.22
C LYS A 106 10.00 41.07 -26.50
N LYS A 107 9.20 40.12 -26.02
CA LYS A 107 7.96 40.37 -25.27
C LYS A 107 8.14 39.94 -23.81
N LEU A 108 7.39 40.58 -22.93
CA LEU A 108 7.23 40.14 -21.55
C LEU A 108 6.03 39.18 -21.50
N LEU A 109 6.30 37.90 -21.24
CA LEU A 109 5.32 36.81 -21.31
C LEU A 109 5.37 35.96 -20.04
N VAL A 110 4.36 35.15 -19.79
CA VAL A 110 4.49 34.06 -18.82
C VAL A 110 5.50 33.03 -19.34
N PRO A 111 6.26 32.33 -18.47
CA PRO A 111 7.11 31.22 -18.87
C PRO A 111 6.34 30.17 -19.67
N GLY A 112 6.97 29.55 -20.67
CA GLY A 112 6.32 28.57 -21.54
C GLY A 112 7.03 28.27 -22.85
N GLY A 113 6.69 27.13 -23.43
CA GLY A 113 7.36 26.62 -24.63
C GLY A 113 6.62 25.44 -25.29
N HIS A 114 7.37 24.63 -26.03
CA HIS A 114 6.79 23.56 -26.83
C HIS A 114 6.56 22.32 -25.97
N VAL A 115 5.60 21.49 -26.37
CA VAL A 115 5.43 20.16 -25.79
C VAL A 115 6.52 19.24 -26.37
N GLU A 116 7.27 18.57 -25.49
CA GLU A 116 8.31 17.62 -25.86
C GLU A 116 7.84 16.19 -25.51
N ASP A 117 8.68 15.40 -24.85
CA ASP A 117 8.32 14.07 -24.34
C ASP A 117 7.51 14.19 -23.02
N ASP A 118 6.62 15.18 -22.94
CA ASP A 118 5.82 15.45 -21.74
C ASP A 118 4.56 14.58 -21.73
N GLY A 119 4.27 13.86 -20.64
CA GLY A 119 3.07 13.00 -20.56
C GLY A 119 1.74 13.76 -20.57
N THR A 120 1.75 15.04 -20.17
CA THR A 120 0.57 15.92 -20.17
C THR A 120 0.91 17.36 -20.55
N LEU A 121 -0.09 18.15 -20.95
CA LEU A 121 0.10 19.59 -21.23
C LEU A 121 0.50 20.37 -19.97
N LEU A 122 -0.01 19.97 -18.80
CA LEU A 122 0.36 20.56 -17.52
C LEU A 122 1.84 20.28 -17.18
N ALA A 123 2.30 19.05 -17.44
CA ALA A 123 3.70 18.66 -17.26
C ALA A 123 4.64 19.46 -18.17
N ALA A 124 4.23 19.72 -19.43
CA ALA A 124 4.97 20.60 -20.33
C ALA A 124 5.08 22.03 -19.77
N ALA A 125 3.97 22.63 -19.32
CA ALA A 125 4.00 23.95 -18.69
C ALA A 125 4.90 24.00 -17.44
N LEU A 126 4.88 22.93 -16.64
CA LEU A 126 5.71 22.79 -15.45
C LEU A 126 7.20 22.69 -15.78
N ARG A 127 7.56 21.87 -16.78
CA ARG A 127 8.95 21.75 -17.25
C ARG A 127 9.47 23.10 -17.72
N GLU A 128 8.73 23.77 -18.59
CA GLU A 128 9.13 25.05 -19.19
C GLU A 128 9.38 26.12 -18.12
N VAL A 129 8.46 26.28 -17.15
CA VAL A 129 8.70 27.25 -16.06
C VAL A 129 9.91 26.90 -15.21
N CYS A 130 10.16 25.62 -14.96
CA CYS A 130 11.34 25.18 -14.22
C CYS A 130 12.64 25.45 -14.98
N GLU A 131 12.67 25.15 -16.28
CA GLU A 131 13.83 25.35 -17.16
C GLU A 131 14.16 26.83 -17.32
N GLU A 132 13.15 27.66 -17.61
CA GLU A 132 13.34 29.08 -17.91
C GLU A 132 13.67 29.94 -16.68
N THR A 133 13.20 29.53 -15.49
CA THR A 133 13.25 30.36 -14.28
C THR A 133 14.09 29.78 -13.14
N GLY A 134 14.43 28.49 -13.20
CA GLY A 134 15.15 27.76 -12.16
C GLY A 134 14.30 27.40 -10.94
N LEU A 135 12.99 27.65 -10.96
CA LEU A 135 12.05 27.14 -9.96
C LEU A 135 12.06 25.61 -9.97
N ARG A 136 11.91 24.98 -8.81
CA ARG A 136 11.77 23.52 -8.74
C ARG A 136 10.28 23.16 -8.84
N PRO A 137 9.93 21.98 -9.37
CA PRO A 137 8.54 21.53 -9.40
C PRO A 137 7.85 21.59 -8.03
N GLY A 138 8.55 21.21 -6.96
CA GLY A 138 8.02 21.26 -5.58
C GLY A 138 7.90 22.67 -4.98
N ASP A 139 8.39 23.71 -5.66
CA ASP A 139 8.13 25.10 -5.30
C ASP A 139 6.74 25.56 -5.80
N LEU A 140 6.04 24.72 -6.56
CA LEU A 140 4.76 25.01 -7.19
C LEU A 140 3.67 24.02 -6.75
N CYS A 141 2.44 24.52 -6.59
CA CYS A 141 1.25 23.69 -6.39
C CYS A 141 0.09 24.19 -7.25
N LEU A 142 -0.93 23.35 -7.40
CA LEU A 142 -2.13 23.71 -8.15
C LEU A 142 -2.94 24.79 -7.43
N THR A 143 -3.70 25.55 -8.22
CA THR A 143 -4.68 26.51 -7.70
C THR A 143 -6.04 25.83 -7.50
N PRO A 144 -6.77 26.10 -6.42
CA PRO A 144 -8.10 25.50 -6.20
C PRO A 144 -9.12 25.85 -7.28
N GLN A 145 -8.97 27.00 -7.93
CA GLN A 145 -9.92 27.53 -8.92
C GLN A 145 -9.80 26.83 -10.28
N PHE A 146 -8.62 26.30 -10.60
CA PHE A 146 -8.33 25.70 -11.91
C PHE A 146 -7.89 24.25 -11.81
N LEU A 147 -7.37 23.81 -10.66
CA LEU A 147 -6.79 22.48 -10.48
C LEU A 147 -5.75 22.23 -11.60
N GLY A 148 -5.84 21.08 -12.28
CA GLY A 148 -5.03 20.77 -13.46
C GLY A 148 -5.57 21.30 -14.79
N ALA A 149 -6.63 22.11 -14.80
CA ALA A 149 -7.23 22.63 -16.02
C ALA A 149 -6.56 23.95 -16.47
N PRO A 150 -6.51 24.24 -17.79
CA PRO A 150 -5.95 25.49 -18.27
C PRO A 150 -6.81 26.68 -17.82
N VAL A 151 -6.13 27.77 -17.43
CA VAL A 151 -6.75 29.07 -17.14
C VAL A 151 -7.06 29.83 -18.43
N ASP A 152 -6.25 29.68 -19.47
CA ASP A 152 -6.38 30.39 -20.74
C ASP A 152 -5.87 29.48 -21.88
N ILE A 153 -6.54 29.48 -23.03
CA ILE A 153 -6.00 28.93 -24.27
C ILE A 153 -5.90 30.10 -25.24
N ASP A 154 -4.68 30.58 -25.46
CA ASP A 154 -4.42 31.73 -26.32
C ASP A 154 -4.02 31.29 -27.72
N VAL A 155 -4.42 32.08 -28.72
CA VAL A 155 -4.07 31.84 -30.11
C VAL A 155 -3.29 33.04 -30.63
N HIS A 156 -1.99 32.88 -30.81
CA HIS A 156 -1.12 33.96 -31.25
C HIS A 156 -0.23 33.56 -32.42
N GLY A 157 0.04 34.54 -33.28
CA GLY A 157 0.93 34.37 -34.43
C GLY A 157 2.39 34.43 -34.01
N VAL A 158 3.17 33.56 -34.63
CA VAL A 158 4.63 33.56 -34.60
C VAL A 158 5.14 34.07 -35.95
N ASP A 159 5.97 35.10 -35.91
CA ASP A 159 6.57 35.67 -37.12
C ASP A 159 7.48 34.63 -37.80
N ALA A 160 7.53 34.68 -39.14
CA ALA A 160 8.45 33.83 -39.88
C ALA A 160 9.90 34.09 -39.43
N ALA A 161 10.66 33.02 -39.23
CA ALA A 161 12.10 33.07 -38.96
C ALA A 161 12.86 32.40 -40.12
N PRO A 162 13.15 33.13 -41.22
CA PRO A 162 13.84 32.56 -42.39
C PRO A 162 15.19 31.93 -42.06
N ALA A 163 15.89 32.45 -41.05
CA ALA A 163 17.17 31.92 -40.58
C ALA A 163 17.06 30.51 -39.95
N LYS A 164 15.87 30.15 -39.44
CA LYS A 164 15.56 28.83 -38.88
C LYS A 164 14.73 27.96 -39.85
N GLY A 165 14.38 28.49 -41.03
CA GLY A 165 13.51 27.81 -41.98
C GLY A 165 12.05 27.71 -41.52
N GLU A 166 11.64 28.53 -40.55
CA GLU A 166 10.30 28.47 -39.95
C GLU A 166 9.39 29.52 -40.61
N PRO A 167 8.31 29.11 -41.31
CA PRO A 167 7.33 30.05 -41.84
C PRO A 167 6.50 30.66 -40.70
N ALA A 168 5.77 31.73 -41.01
CA ALA A 168 4.80 32.27 -40.06
C ALA A 168 3.73 31.23 -39.76
N HIS A 169 3.40 31.06 -38.49
CA HIS A 169 2.49 30.03 -38.00
C HIS A 169 1.78 30.52 -36.74
N GLN A 170 0.92 29.68 -36.17
CA GLN A 170 0.19 29.98 -34.94
C GLN A 170 0.58 29.03 -33.82
N HIS A 171 0.64 29.56 -32.60
CA HIS A 171 0.66 28.76 -31.39
C HIS A 171 -0.75 28.71 -30.80
N PHE A 172 -1.17 27.51 -30.41
CA PHE A 172 -2.29 27.28 -29.52
C PHE A 172 -1.72 27.05 -28.12
N ASP A 173 -1.65 28.11 -27.32
CA ASP A 173 -0.91 28.17 -26.07
C ASP A 173 -1.83 27.86 -24.87
N PHE A 174 -1.66 26.66 -24.31
CA PHE A 174 -2.40 26.19 -23.13
C PHE A 174 -1.70 26.69 -21.87
N ARG A 175 -2.32 27.64 -21.18
CA ARG A 175 -1.75 28.27 -19.98
C ARG A 175 -2.37 27.69 -18.73
N PHE A 176 -1.53 27.29 -17.79
CA PHE A 176 -1.91 26.74 -16.49
C PHE A 176 -1.55 27.69 -15.36
N ALA A 177 -2.33 27.68 -14.27
CA ALA A 177 -2.10 28.54 -13.12
C ALA A 177 -1.56 27.74 -11.94
N PHE A 178 -0.46 28.21 -11.36
CA PHE A 178 0.20 27.61 -10.20
C PHE A 178 0.34 28.63 -9.07
N TYR A 179 0.36 28.16 -7.83
CA TYR A 179 0.84 28.95 -6.71
C TYR A 179 2.28 28.62 -6.37
N LEU A 180 3.02 29.62 -5.91
CA LEU A 180 4.27 29.38 -5.16
C LEU A 180 3.93 28.83 -3.77
N THR A 181 4.60 27.74 -3.39
CA THR A 181 4.44 27.15 -2.06
C THR A 181 5.08 28.02 -0.98
N ALA A 182 6.25 28.58 -1.28
CA ALA A 182 7.01 29.42 -0.36
C ALA A 182 6.32 30.76 -0.09
N ASP A 183 6.45 31.27 1.14
CA ASP A 183 5.92 32.59 1.52
C ASP A 183 6.59 33.74 0.76
N THR A 184 7.83 33.53 0.30
CA THR A 184 8.60 34.50 -0.48
C THR A 184 9.16 33.80 -1.72
N ALA A 185 9.06 34.48 -2.86
CA ALA A 185 9.58 33.96 -4.11
C ALA A 185 11.09 33.65 -3.98
N PRO A 186 11.52 32.43 -4.33
CA PRO A 186 12.93 32.07 -4.30
C PRO A 186 13.71 32.86 -5.37
N PRO A 187 15.05 32.97 -5.23
CA PRO A 187 15.88 33.54 -6.27
C PRO A 187 15.74 32.76 -7.58
N LEU A 188 15.48 33.46 -8.67
CA LEU A 188 15.34 32.87 -9.99
C LEU A 188 16.73 32.67 -10.62
N ALA A 189 16.94 31.51 -11.24
CA ALA A 189 18.12 31.19 -12.04
C ALA A 189 17.68 31.08 -13.50
N LEU A 190 17.73 32.21 -14.21
CA LEU A 190 17.18 32.34 -15.56
C LEU A 190 18.04 31.59 -16.58
N GLN A 191 17.37 30.93 -17.53
CA GLN A 191 18.02 30.33 -18.69
C GLN A 191 18.40 31.42 -19.71
N GLU A 192 19.66 31.86 -19.71
CA GLU A 192 20.13 33.00 -20.51
C GLU A 192 20.05 32.79 -22.04
N GLU A 193 19.90 31.54 -22.49
CA GLU A 193 19.66 31.19 -23.89
C GLU A 193 18.37 31.82 -24.41
N GLU A 194 17.29 31.79 -23.61
CA GLU A 194 15.93 32.15 -24.01
C GLU A 194 15.36 33.33 -23.21
N VAL A 195 15.85 33.56 -21.99
CA VAL A 195 15.32 34.54 -21.04
C VAL A 195 16.37 35.59 -20.69
N THR A 196 15.99 36.87 -20.75
CA THR A 196 16.90 37.99 -20.44
C THR A 196 16.59 38.73 -19.14
N GLY A 197 15.48 38.38 -18.49
CA GLY A 197 15.00 39.01 -17.26
C GLY A 197 13.70 38.37 -16.79
N ALA A 198 13.32 38.63 -15.54
CA ALA A 198 12.05 38.19 -14.98
C ALA A 198 11.45 39.26 -14.07
N LYS A 199 10.12 39.33 -14.04
CA LYS A 199 9.34 40.34 -13.30
C LYS A 199 8.09 39.71 -12.70
N TRP A 200 7.77 40.09 -11.48
CA TRP A 200 6.49 39.78 -10.84
C TRP A 200 5.53 40.95 -11.07
N LEU A 201 4.47 40.71 -11.84
CA LEU A 201 3.48 41.74 -12.17
C LEU A 201 2.18 41.54 -11.38
N PRO A 202 1.57 42.58 -10.80
CA PRO A 202 0.21 42.47 -10.26
C PRO A 202 -0.77 41.88 -11.28
N LEU A 203 -1.80 41.14 -10.84
CA LEU A 203 -2.80 40.54 -11.74
C LEU A 203 -3.35 41.54 -12.78
N ALA A 204 -3.63 42.78 -12.35
CA ALA A 204 -4.15 43.85 -13.21
C ALA A 204 -3.17 44.34 -14.28
N GLU A 205 -1.88 44.03 -14.17
CA GLU A 205 -0.82 44.44 -15.09
C GLU A 205 -0.35 43.32 -16.02
N VAL A 206 -0.90 42.10 -15.88
CA VAL A 206 -0.62 40.96 -16.77
C VAL A 206 -0.83 41.38 -18.24
N GLY A 207 0.18 41.17 -19.08
CA GLY A 207 0.21 41.73 -20.44
C GLY A 207 -0.84 41.14 -21.39
N SER A 208 -1.10 39.84 -21.29
CA SER A 208 -2.10 39.14 -22.10
C SER A 208 -3.52 39.53 -21.65
N PRO A 209 -4.37 40.12 -22.53
CA PRO A 209 -5.70 40.58 -22.14
C PRO A 209 -6.64 39.45 -21.70
N THR A 210 -6.59 38.29 -22.37
CA THR A 210 -7.45 37.13 -22.07
C THR A 210 -7.05 36.50 -20.74
N LEU A 211 -5.76 36.22 -20.57
CA LEU A 211 -5.22 35.70 -19.32
C LEU A 211 -5.50 36.65 -18.15
N ARG A 212 -5.23 37.95 -18.32
CA ARG A 212 -5.52 38.97 -17.30
C ARG A 212 -6.97 38.95 -16.86
N ALA A 213 -7.91 38.95 -17.81
CA ALA A 213 -9.34 38.94 -17.49
C ALA A 213 -9.73 37.70 -16.67
N LYS A 214 -9.18 36.53 -17.01
CA LYS A 214 -9.47 35.25 -16.33
C LYS A 214 -8.83 35.15 -14.95
N LEU A 215 -7.61 35.67 -14.80
CA LEU A 215 -6.94 35.77 -13.49
C LEU A 215 -7.67 36.74 -12.55
N LEU A 216 -8.14 37.88 -13.05
CA LEU A 216 -8.95 38.84 -12.26
C LEU A 216 -10.32 38.27 -11.88
N ASP A 217 -10.97 37.52 -12.78
CA ASP A 217 -12.20 36.80 -12.45
C ASP A 217 -11.95 35.72 -11.38
N ALA A 218 -10.84 34.98 -11.48
CA ALA A 218 -10.46 34.00 -10.49
C ALA A 218 -10.07 34.63 -9.15
N GLU A 219 -9.47 35.83 -9.13
CA GLU A 219 -9.20 36.59 -7.91
C GLU A 219 -10.50 36.87 -7.13
N ALA A 220 -11.57 37.25 -7.85
CA ALA A 220 -12.90 37.41 -7.23
C ALA A 220 -13.49 36.11 -6.67
N ARG A 221 -12.96 34.96 -7.10
CA ARG A 221 -13.31 33.60 -6.64
C ARG A 221 -12.27 32.97 -5.71
N GLY A 222 -11.35 33.78 -5.16
CA GLY A 222 -10.37 33.33 -4.16
C GLY A 222 -9.00 32.95 -4.71
N LEU A 223 -8.62 33.38 -5.92
CA LEU A 223 -7.22 33.31 -6.37
C LEU A 223 -6.37 34.34 -5.61
N ASP A 224 -6.04 34.04 -4.36
CA ASP A 224 -5.44 34.95 -3.38
C ASP A 224 -3.92 34.75 -3.17
N GLY A 225 -3.32 33.79 -3.88
CA GLY A 225 -1.90 33.48 -3.74
C GLY A 225 -1.59 32.53 -2.59
N GLN A 226 -2.58 32.03 -1.85
CA GLN A 226 -2.38 31.13 -0.70
C GLN A 226 -2.55 29.66 -1.14
N PRO A 227 -1.48 28.84 -1.05
CA PRO A 227 -1.59 27.40 -1.20
C PRO A 227 -2.57 26.81 -0.19
N GLU A 228 -3.52 26.02 -0.67
CA GLU A 228 -4.44 25.23 0.16
C GLU A 228 -4.53 23.79 -0.38
N PRO A 229 -4.94 22.82 0.45
CA PRO A 229 -5.10 21.45 0.00
C PRO A 229 -6.16 21.32 -1.09
N VAL A 230 -5.79 20.63 -2.16
CA VAL A 230 -6.72 20.25 -3.24
C VAL A 230 -6.86 18.73 -3.35
N ASN A 231 -6.23 17.98 -2.46
CA ASN A 231 -6.37 16.53 -2.34
C ASN A 231 -6.89 16.18 -0.95
N ALA A 232 -7.57 15.05 -0.84
CA ALA A 232 -8.06 14.53 0.43
C ALA A 232 -7.79 13.04 0.57
N SER A 233 -7.37 12.61 1.77
CA SER A 233 -7.14 11.19 2.08
C SER A 233 -7.70 10.82 3.45
N ALA A 234 -8.03 9.54 3.63
CA ALA A 234 -8.61 9.02 4.86
C ALA A 234 -7.58 8.26 5.70
N LEU A 235 -7.32 8.73 6.92
CA LEU A 235 -6.70 7.95 7.98
C LEU A 235 -7.78 7.08 8.65
N ILE A 236 -7.89 5.84 8.19
CA ILE A 236 -8.95 4.93 8.62
C ILE A 236 -8.46 4.06 9.78
N HIS A 237 -9.18 4.09 10.90
CA HIS A 237 -8.87 3.28 12.08
C HIS A 237 -10.09 2.54 12.64
N ASP A 238 -9.87 1.43 13.34
CA ASP A 238 -10.97 0.66 13.96
C ASP A 238 -11.26 1.04 15.43
N GLY A 239 -10.39 1.87 16.00
CA GLY A 239 -10.42 2.26 17.42
C GLY A 239 -9.88 1.19 18.37
N ARG A 240 -9.23 0.15 17.84
CA ARG A 240 -8.53 -0.92 18.59
C ARG A 240 -7.04 -0.96 18.23
N GLY A 241 -6.49 0.15 17.75
CA GLY A 241 -5.08 0.30 17.38
C GLY A 241 -4.72 -0.31 16.02
N ARG A 242 -5.69 -0.52 15.14
CA ARG A 242 -5.44 -0.93 13.74
C ARG A 242 -5.79 0.21 12.78
N TYR A 243 -4.99 0.31 11.73
CA TYR A 243 -5.10 1.29 10.65
C TYR A 243 -5.22 0.57 9.31
N LEU A 244 -6.19 0.98 8.49
CA LEU A 244 -6.45 0.37 7.19
C LEU A 244 -5.62 1.11 6.14
N LEU A 245 -4.77 0.37 5.44
CA LEU A 245 -3.91 0.91 4.39
C LEU A 245 -4.14 0.13 3.09
N HIS A 246 -4.02 0.81 1.96
CA HIS A 246 -3.99 0.16 0.65
C HIS A 246 -2.57 0.11 0.08
N LEU A 247 -2.23 -0.95 -0.65
CA LEU A 247 -0.99 -1.04 -1.43
C LEU A 247 -1.26 -0.54 -2.83
N ARG A 248 -0.57 0.52 -3.26
CA ARG A 248 -0.74 1.09 -4.60
C ARG A 248 -0.25 0.15 -5.71
N ASP A 249 -0.83 0.31 -6.89
CA ASP A 249 -0.50 -0.42 -8.12
C ASP A 249 0.98 -0.34 -8.54
N ARG A 250 1.40 -1.29 -9.38
CA ARG A 250 2.71 -1.27 -10.06
C ARG A 250 2.62 -0.62 -11.43
N ARG A 251 2.33 0.67 -11.48
CA ARG A 251 2.31 1.38 -12.75
C ARG A 251 3.11 2.66 -12.64
N ASP A 252 3.76 3.05 -13.74
CA ASP A 252 4.67 4.18 -13.76
C ASP A 252 3.91 5.52 -13.67
N ASP A 253 2.62 5.53 -14.04
CA ASP A 253 1.70 6.67 -13.91
C ASP A 253 1.09 6.81 -12.51
N ILE A 254 1.31 5.83 -11.62
CA ILE A 254 0.78 5.85 -10.26
C ILE A 254 1.78 6.52 -9.33
N TRP A 255 1.27 7.41 -8.49
CA TRP A 255 2.06 8.05 -7.45
C TRP A 255 2.58 7.01 -6.43
N GLU A 256 3.91 6.95 -6.24
CA GLU A 256 4.56 6.09 -5.23
C GLU A 256 4.15 4.61 -5.37
N PRO A 257 4.40 4.00 -6.55
CA PRO A 257 3.93 2.64 -6.82
C PRO A 257 4.58 1.65 -5.84
N TRP A 258 3.85 0.57 -5.49
CA TRP A 258 4.27 -0.42 -4.46
C TRP A 258 4.49 0.16 -3.05
N THR A 259 3.74 1.18 -2.68
CA THR A 259 3.81 1.77 -1.35
C THR A 259 2.46 1.62 -0.65
N LEU A 260 2.49 1.33 0.65
CA LEU A 260 1.31 1.34 1.49
C LEU A 260 0.96 2.79 1.83
N ALA A 261 -0.26 3.20 1.50
CA ALA A 261 -0.73 4.57 1.60
C ALA A 261 -2.16 4.64 2.18
N LEU A 262 -2.62 5.87 2.38
CA LEU A 262 -4.03 6.15 2.67
C LEU A 262 -4.84 6.15 1.36
N LEU A 263 -6.12 5.80 1.47
CA LEU A 263 -7.10 5.92 0.39
C LEU A 263 -7.51 7.39 0.19
N GLY A 264 -7.85 7.76 -1.04
CA GLY A 264 -8.28 9.10 -1.42
C GLY A 264 -7.50 9.67 -2.61
N GLY A 265 -7.90 10.86 -3.05
CA GLY A 265 -7.44 11.42 -4.31
C GLY A 265 -7.61 12.93 -4.43
N GLY A 266 -7.60 13.40 -5.68
CA GLY A 266 -7.61 14.81 -6.04
C GLY A 266 -9.02 15.37 -6.14
N ARG A 267 -9.18 16.66 -5.85
CA ARG A 267 -10.45 17.36 -6.01
C ARG A 267 -10.86 17.42 -7.48
N GLU A 268 -12.14 17.25 -7.74
CA GLU A 268 -12.78 17.55 -9.02
C GLU A 268 -13.57 18.88 -8.94
N PRO A 269 -13.79 19.58 -10.08
CA PRO A 269 -14.55 20.84 -10.11
C PRO A 269 -15.96 20.75 -9.50
N GLU A 270 -16.57 19.57 -9.54
CA GLU A 270 -17.91 19.27 -9.03
C GLU A 270 -17.93 19.07 -7.51
N ASP A 271 -16.77 18.87 -6.88
CA ASP A 271 -16.67 18.66 -5.44
C ASP A 271 -16.91 19.97 -4.67
N ALA A 272 -17.91 19.93 -3.77
CA ALA A 272 -18.28 21.07 -2.94
C ALA A 272 -17.18 21.48 -1.96
N ASP A 273 -16.50 20.50 -1.37
CA ASP A 273 -15.39 20.65 -0.42
C ASP A 273 -14.52 19.38 -0.39
N LEU A 274 -13.46 19.39 0.42
CA LEU A 274 -12.51 18.27 0.51
C LEU A 274 -13.09 17.03 1.19
N GLU A 275 -14.15 17.16 2.00
CA GLU A 275 -14.85 15.98 2.53
C GLU A 275 -15.66 15.31 1.41
N ALA A 276 -16.32 16.09 0.55
CA ALA A 276 -17.00 15.59 -0.64
C ALA A 276 -16.01 14.92 -1.61
N THR A 277 -14.84 15.52 -1.84
CA THR A 277 -13.74 14.89 -2.60
C THR A 277 -13.39 13.52 -2.02
N LEU A 278 -13.10 13.45 -0.71
CA LEU A 278 -12.74 12.18 -0.08
C LEU A 278 -13.85 11.13 -0.22
N ARG A 279 -15.12 11.52 -0.07
CA ARG A 279 -16.26 10.60 -0.19
C ARG A 279 -16.43 10.07 -1.61
N ARG A 280 -16.24 10.92 -2.63
CA ARG A 280 -16.27 10.50 -4.04
C ARG A 280 -15.15 9.48 -4.31
N GLU A 281 -13.91 9.83 -3.95
CA GLU A 281 -12.74 8.97 -4.12
C GLU A 281 -12.94 7.61 -3.43
N LEU A 282 -13.38 7.59 -2.17
CA LEU A 282 -13.66 6.32 -1.47
C LEU A 282 -14.76 5.49 -2.14
N ALA A 283 -15.78 6.13 -2.72
CA ALA A 283 -16.85 5.44 -3.44
C ALA A 283 -16.39 4.86 -4.78
N GLU A 284 -15.41 5.50 -5.42
CA GLU A 284 -14.78 5.06 -6.67
C GLU A 284 -13.77 3.94 -6.41
N GLU A 285 -12.83 4.14 -5.48
CA GLU A 285 -11.75 3.19 -5.16
C GLU A 285 -12.24 1.97 -4.35
N THR A 286 -13.20 2.18 -3.44
CA THR A 286 -13.62 1.19 -2.44
C THR A 286 -15.13 1.21 -2.17
N PRO A 287 -15.99 0.98 -3.17
CA PRO A 287 -17.44 0.97 -2.98
C PRO A 287 -17.87 0.04 -1.84
N GLY A 288 -18.67 0.59 -0.93
CA GLY A 288 -19.14 -0.10 0.29
C GLY A 288 -18.29 0.14 1.54
N LEU A 289 -17.14 0.81 1.42
CA LEU A 289 -16.37 1.31 2.56
C LEU A 289 -17.01 2.62 3.07
N GLU A 290 -17.89 2.51 4.06
CA GLU A 290 -18.56 3.66 4.67
C GLU A 290 -17.88 4.09 5.97
N LEU A 291 -17.18 5.22 5.93
CA LEU A 291 -16.53 5.79 7.11
C LEU A 291 -17.52 6.55 7.99
N THR A 292 -17.34 6.42 9.30
CA THR A 292 -18.09 7.17 10.32
C THR A 292 -17.17 8.12 11.07
N GLY A 293 -17.70 9.25 11.53
CA GLY A 293 -16.93 10.21 12.34
C GLY A 293 -15.75 10.85 11.60
N LEU A 294 -15.90 11.08 10.29
CA LEU A 294 -14.89 11.79 9.50
C LEU A 294 -14.65 13.19 10.06
N THR A 295 -13.41 13.50 10.39
CA THR A 295 -12.99 14.82 10.91
C THR A 295 -11.64 15.21 10.30
N PRO A 296 -11.43 16.50 9.94
CA PRO A 296 -10.11 16.98 9.54
C PRO A 296 -9.09 16.71 10.64
N TYR A 297 -7.97 16.10 10.28
CA TYR A 297 -6.93 15.69 11.23
C TYR A 297 -5.62 16.44 11.01
N ALA A 298 -5.06 16.40 9.80
CA ALA A 298 -3.79 17.03 9.47
C ALA A 298 -3.74 17.45 8.00
N VAL A 299 -2.79 18.32 7.65
CA VAL A 299 -2.42 18.56 6.25
C VAL A 299 -1.04 17.96 6.04
N GLU A 300 -0.94 16.98 5.14
CA GLU A 300 0.30 16.29 4.83
C GLU A 300 0.91 16.86 3.53
N PRO A 301 2.18 17.31 3.56
CA PRO A 301 2.87 17.72 2.36
C PRO A 301 3.31 16.50 1.56
N SER A 302 3.07 16.52 0.25
CA SER A 302 3.41 15.41 -0.63
C SER A 302 3.82 15.93 -2.02
N ILE A 303 4.49 15.09 -2.82
CA ILE A 303 5.01 15.46 -4.15
C ILE A 303 4.41 14.55 -5.23
N SER A 304 3.75 15.13 -6.24
CA SER A 304 3.12 14.39 -7.33
C SER A 304 4.13 13.68 -8.23
N VAL A 305 3.63 12.85 -9.16
CA VAL A 305 4.45 12.20 -10.21
C VAL A 305 5.23 13.20 -11.06
N ASP A 306 4.66 14.38 -11.32
CA ASP A 306 5.29 15.47 -12.07
C ASP A 306 6.21 16.34 -11.19
N GLY A 307 6.30 16.04 -9.89
CA GLY A 307 7.12 16.78 -8.94
C GLY A 307 6.45 17.98 -8.27
N LEU A 308 5.17 18.26 -8.57
CA LEU A 308 4.41 19.35 -7.93
C LEU A 308 4.24 19.09 -6.43
N ALA A 309 4.26 20.15 -5.65
CA ALA A 309 3.77 20.08 -4.28
C ALA A 309 2.25 19.90 -4.27
N VAL A 310 1.81 18.94 -3.47
CA VAL A 310 0.40 18.60 -3.29
C VAL A 310 0.13 18.54 -1.79
N PRO A 311 -0.30 19.64 -1.18
CA PRO A 311 -0.83 19.59 0.17
C PRO A 311 -2.12 18.76 0.18
N THR A 312 -2.18 17.76 1.05
CA THR A 312 -3.32 16.83 1.13
C THR A 312 -3.98 16.96 2.49
N GLN A 313 -5.29 17.20 2.51
CA GLN A 313 -6.07 17.19 3.74
C GLN A 313 -6.34 15.76 4.17
N ILE A 314 -5.81 15.38 5.33
CA ILE A 314 -6.07 14.08 5.95
C ILE A 314 -7.29 14.18 6.83
N PHE A 315 -8.25 13.30 6.63
CA PHE A 315 -9.40 13.11 7.51
C PHE A 315 -9.24 11.83 8.32
N ALA A 316 -9.40 11.91 9.64
CA ALA A 316 -9.49 10.72 10.48
C ALA A 316 -10.94 10.20 10.44
N GLY A 317 -11.10 8.91 10.20
CA GLY A 317 -12.40 8.26 10.11
C GLY A 317 -12.39 6.85 10.68
N ARG A 318 -13.56 6.40 11.17
CA ARG A 318 -13.71 5.10 11.79
C ARG A 318 -14.43 4.11 10.88
N TRP A 319 -13.84 2.92 10.76
CA TRP A 319 -14.47 1.76 10.14
C TRP A 319 -13.92 0.48 10.77
N SER A 320 -14.76 -0.56 10.90
CA SER A 320 -14.40 -1.80 11.58
C SER A 320 -14.79 -3.06 10.81
N GLY A 321 -15.05 -2.92 9.50
CA GLY A 321 -15.35 -4.04 8.62
C GLY A 321 -14.12 -4.89 8.28
N HIS A 322 -14.35 -5.91 7.47
CA HIS A 322 -13.28 -6.80 7.00
C HIS A 322 -12.73 -6.28 5.67
N PRO A 323 -11.40 -6.11 5.48
CA PRO A 323 -10.86 -5.56 4.23
C PRO A 323 -11.29 -6.34 2.99
N ASP A 324 -11.31 -7.68 3.05
CA ASP A 324 -11.77 -8.53 1.94
C ASP A 324 -13.26 -8.41 1.59
N SER A 325 -14.07 -7.71 2.41
CA SER A 325 -15.47 -7.42 2.05
C SER A 325 -15.61 -6.15 1.22
N VAL A 326 -14.52 -5.42 0.97
CA VAL A 326 -14.48 -4.20 0.19
C VAL A 326 -14.03 -4.54 -1.23
N ASP A 327 -14.79 -4.10 -2.22
CA ASP A 327 -14.42 -4.20 -3.63
C ASP A 327 -13.35 -3.14 -3.94
N LEU A 328 -12.07 -3.51 -3.78
CA LEU A 328 -10.95 -2.63 -4.08
C LEU A 328 -10.78 -2.52 -5.60
N ARG A 329 -11.09 -1.35 -6.15
CA ARG A 329 -10.99 -1.06 -7.59
C ARG A 329 -9.64 -0.47 -8.00
N GLU A 330 -9.00 0.25 -7.08
CA GLU A 330 -7.68 0.85 -7.27
C GLU A 330 -6.74 0.44 -6.13
N GLY A 331 -5.56 -0.09 -6.48
CA GLY A 331 -4.64 -0.74 -5.55
C GLY A 331 -4.68 -2.28 -5.60
N VAL A 332 -3.66 -2.89 -4.99
CA VAL A 332 -3.37 -4.33 -5.04
C VAL A 332 -3.80 -5.06 -3.76
N LEU A 333 -3.85 -4.35 -2.64
CA LEU A 333 -4.14 -4.93 -1.33
C LEU A 333 -4.80 -3.86 -0.47
N LEU A 334 -5.82 -4.24 0.30
CA LEU A 334 -6.38 -3.44 1.38
C LEU A 334 -6.25 -4.26 2.67
N GLN A 335 -5.55 -3.76 3.70
CA GLN A 335 -5.30 -4.55 4.90
C GLN A 335 -5.14 -3.69 6.17
N TRP A 336 -5.57 -4.25 7.31
CA TRP A 336 -5.31 -3.72 8.64
C TRP A 336 -3.86 -3.93 9.07
N PHE A 337 -3.24 -2.88 9.59
CA PHE A 337 -1.90 -2.89 10.20
C PHE A 337 -1.93 -2.32 11.61
N THR A 338 -1.00 -2.73 12.45
CA THR A 338 -0.81 -2.20 13.81
C THR A 338 0.46 -1.34 13.88
N VAL A 339 0.52 -0.43 14.86
CA VAL A 339 1.63 0.52 15.04
C VAL A 339 3.00 -0.17 15.20
N ASP A 340 3.03 -1.37 15.76
CA ASP A 340 4.22 -2.21 15.94
C ASP A 340 4.69 -2.91 14.65
N THR A 341 3.91 -2.85 13.57
CA THR A 341 4.30 -3.46 12.29
C THR A 341 4.83 -2.45 11.28
N LEU A 342 4.65 -1.15 11.52
CA LEU A 342 4.87 -0.10 10.53
C LEU A 342 6.33 0.02 10.08
N ASP A 343 7.29 -0.26 10.97
CA ASP A 343 8.72 -0.25 10.69
C ASP A 343 9.17 -1.33 9.68
N ARG A 344 8.31 -2.34 9.44
CA ARG A 344 8.54 -3.43 8.51
C ARG A 344 7.92 -3.19 7.14
N LEU A 345 7.20 -2.08 6.96
CA LEU A 345 6.40 -1.78 5.79
C LEU A 345 7.05 -0.67 4.96
N ARG A 346 6.80 -0.71 3.65
CA ARG A 346 7.13 0.42 2.77
C ARG A 346 5.93 1.36 2.74
N LEU A 347 5.98 2.40 3.57
CA LEU A 347 4.92 3.40 3.74
C LEU A 347 5.22 4.66 2.92
N SER A 348 4.18 5.40 2.57
CA SER A 348 4.33 6.74 2.00
C SER A 348 5.10 7.65 2.97
N PRO A 349 5.93 8.58 2.48
CA PRO A 349 6.68 9.50 3.34
C PRO A 349 5.74 10.22 4.31
N GLY A 350 6.10 10.30 5.61
CA GLY A 350 5.30 10.97 6.64
C GLY A 350 4.20 10.11 7.29
N LEU A 351 3.75 9.05 6.61
CA LEU A 351 2.62 8.22 7.08
C LEU A 351 2.91 7.48 8.40
N ASP A 352 4.12 6.97 8.61
CA ASP A 352 4.48 6.30 9.88
C ASP A 352 4.33 7.24 11.07
N ASP A 353 4.94 8.43 10.98
CA ASP A 353 4.88 9.45 12.02
C ASP A 353 3.44 9.90 12.26
N MET A 354 2.66 10.09 11.20
CA MET A 354 1.25 10.46 11.30
C MET A 354 0.41 9.41 12.04
N ILE A 355 0.57 8.12 11.70
CA ILE A 355 -0.14 7.03 12.36
C ILE A 355 0.26 6.95 13.84
N ARG A 356 1.56 7.10 14.16
CA ARG A 356 2.07 7.08 15.54
C ARG A 356 1.55 8.25 16.37
N CYS A 357 1.51 9.45 15.80
CA CYS A 357 0.89 10.62 16.43
C CYS A 357 -0.59 10.36 16.73
N HIS A 358 -1.35 9.90 15.73
CA HIS A 358 -2.77 9.61 15.93
C HIS A 358 -3.00 8.54 17.00
N ALA A 359 -2.18 7.48 17.02
CA ALA A 359 -2.28 6.40 18.00
C ALA A 359 -1.97 6.87 19.43
N THR A 360 -1.08 7.85 19.56
CA THR A 360 -0.73 8.45 20.86
C THR A 360 -1.88 9.31 21.38
N GLU A 361 -2.54 10.06 20.50
CA GLU A 361 -3.73 10.86 20.83
C GLU A 361 -4.98 10.01 21.11
N HIS A 362 -5.07 8.85 20.45
CA HIS A 362 -6.22 7.93 20.51
C HIS A 362 -5.78 6.53 20.97
N PRO A 363 -5.38 6.37 22.24
CA PRO A 363 -4.88 5.10 22.75
C PRO A 363 -5.95 4.01 22.65
N ALA A 364 -5.56 2.85 22.14
CA ALA A 364 -6.45 1.68 22.12
C ALA A 364 -6.80 1.27 23.56
N PRO A 365 -8.03 0.79 23.82
CA PRO A 365 -8.35 0.20 25.12
C PRO A 365 -7.41 -0.99 25.38
N ASP A 366 -6.87 -1.07 26.61
CA ASP A 366 -5.85 -2.04 27.03
C ASP A 366 -6.10 -3.44 26.46
N ARG A 367 -5.21 -3.88 25.57
CA ARG A 367 -5.12 -5.29 25.17
C ARG A 367 -4.41 -6.05 26.30
N PRO A 368 -4.95 -7.19 26.77
CA PRO A 368 -4.15 -8.13 27.54
C PRO A 368 -2.90 -8.49 26.71
N GLN A 369 -1.72 -8.27 27.25
CA GLN A 369 -0.45 -8.62 26.61
C GLN A 369 -0.40 -10.14 26.42
N GLY A 370 -0.63 -10.61 25.20
CA GLY A 370 -0.57 -12.04 24.90
C GLY A 370 -1.39 -12.50 23.70
N SER A 371 -1.28 -11.86 22.55
CA SER A 371 -1.73 -12.47 21.29
C SER A 371 -0.93 -11.93 20.12
N GLY A 372 0.08 -12.70 19.68
CA GLY A 372 0.78 -12.48 18.42
C GLY A 372 -0.16 -12.65 17.20
N PRO A 373 0.32 -12.33 15.98
CA PRO A 373 -0.52 -12.23 14.80
C PRO A 373 -1.08 -13.60 14.37
N HIS A 374 -2.42 -13.71 14.29
CA HIS A 374 -3.11 -14.85 13.68
C HIS A 374 -3.06 -14.75 12.14
N PRO A 375 -2.68 -15.80 11.39
CA PRO A 375 -2.73 -15.79 9.93
C PRO A 375 -4.11 -16.25 9.39
N ARG A 376 -4.59 -15.47 8.40
CA ARG A 376 -5.63 -15.64 7.35
C ARG A 376 -6.51 -16.91 7.28
N GLY A 377 -7.81 -16.66 7.05
CA GLY A 377 -8.73 -17.49 6.25
C GLY A 377 -9.95 -18.01 7.01
N ASP A 378 -10.97 -17.18 7.25
CA ASP A 378 -12.21 -17.67 7.84
C ASP A 378 -13.01 -18.43 6.77
N ALA A 379 -13.18 -19.73 7.03
CA ALA A 379 -13.94 -20.66 6.21
C ALA A 379 -15.40 -20.21 6.01
N PRO A 380 -16.13 -20.75 5.01
CA PRO A 380 -17.48 -20.31 4.65
C PRO A 380 -18.43 -20.19 5.86
N ALA A 381 -19.42 -19.29 5.77
CA ALA A 381 -20.43 -19.11 6.81
C ALA A 381 -21.07 -20.45 7.21
N GLY A 382 -21.05 -20.74 8.53
CA GLY A 382 -21.46 -22.04 9.07
C GLY A 382 -20.31 -23.04 9.28
N THR A 383 -19.06 -22.66 8.97
CA THR A 383 -17.90 -23.51 9.28
C THR A 383 -17.61 -23.50 10.77
N GLU A 384 -17.63 -24.68 11.38
CA GLU A 384 -17.21 -24.86 12.77
C GLU A 384 -15.76 -25.35 12.85
N LEU A 385 -14.94 -24.68 13.66
CA LEU A 385 -13.59 -25.14 13.95
C LEU A 385 -13.63 -26.36 14.86
N HIS A 386 -13.03 -27.45 14.39
CA HIS A 386 -12.90 -28.70 15.12
C HIS A 386 -11.59 -28.75 15.90
N ILE A 387 -11.65 -29.20 17.15
CA ILE A 387 -10.46 -29.51 17.94
C ILE A 387 -9.89 -30.85 17.47
N VAL A 388 -8.61 -30.88 17.08
CA VAL A 388 -7.92 -32.13 16.73
C VAL A 388 -7.26 -32.71 17.99
N GLY A 389 -7.57 -33.96 18.30
CA GLY A 389 -6.83 -34.77 19.28
C GLY A 389 -6.16 -35.94 18.58
N VAL A 390 -4.98 -36.33 19.06
CA VAL A 390 -4.22 -37.47 18.54
C VAL A 390 -4.11 -38.54 19.60
N HIS A 391 -4.24 -39.80 19.20
CA HIS A 391 -4.27 -40.94 20.12
C HIS A 391 -3.34 -42.04 19.61
N LEU A 392 -2.60 -42.66 20.53
CA LEU A 392 -1.69 -43.74 20.22
C LEU A 392 -2.35 -45.11 20.44
N TYR A 393 -2.40 -45.90 19.37
CA TYR A 393 -2.76 -47.32 19.38
C TYR A 393 -1.49 -48.16 19.21
N ILE A 394 -0.99 -48.75 20.30
CA ILE A 394 0.14 -49.69 20.25
C ILE A 394 -0.20 -50.99 20.94
N GLN A 395 0.32 -52.08 20.39
CA GLN A 395 0.12 -53.42 20.94
C GLN A 395 1.46 -54.03 21.30
N ASP A 396 1.56 -54.69 22.44
CA ASP A 396 2.77 -55.45 22.77
C ASP A 396 2.90 -56.74 21.94
N GLU A 397 3.96 -57.50 22.18
CA GLU A 397 4.23 -58.79 21.51
C GLU A 397 3.12 -59.85 21.73
N HIS A 398 2.24 -59.63 22.72
CA HIS A 398 1.10 -60.48 23.04
C HIS A 398 -0.22 -59.92 22.50
N GLY A 399 -0.19 -58.85 21.70
CA GLY A 399 -1.38 -58.23 21.11
C GLY A 399 -2.20 -57.39 22.10
N ARG A 400 -1.72 -57.15 23.31
CA ARG A 400 -2.41 -56.33 24.32
C ARG A 400 -2.21 -54.85 24.01
N LEU A 401 -3.23 -54.04 24.22
CA LEU A 401 -3.27 -52.59 23.98
C LEU A 401 -2.80 -51.80 25.20
N LEU A 402 -1.94 -50.79 25.01
CA LEU A 402 -1.58 -49.87 26.07
C LEU A 402 -2.70 -48.85 26.32
N LEU A 403 -3.16 -48.75 27.57
CA LEU A 403 -4.09 -47.72 28.02
C LEU A 403 -3.57 -47.05 29.30
N GLY A 404 -3.88 -45.77 29.47
CA GLY A 404 -3.59 -45.00 30.68
C GLY A 404 -4.82 -44.84 31.55
N LEU A 405 -4.67 -44.87 32.87
CA LEU A 405 -5.72 -44.54 33.83
C LEU A 405 -5.64 -43.06 34.17
N ARG A 406 -6.70 -42.30 33.87
CA ARG A 406 -6.79 -40.88 34.23
C ARG A 406 -6.99 -40.73 35.73
N ARG A 407 -6.39 -39.70 36.33
CA ARG A 407 -6.54 -39.44 37.77
C ARG A 407 -7.98 -39.07 38.19
N PRO A 408 -8.35 -39.24 39.47
CA PRO A 408 -9.68 -38.89 39.99
C PRO A 408 -10.04 -37.40 39.87
N ASP A 409 -9.04 -36.52 39.84
CA ASP A 409 -9.19 -35.06 39.75
C ASP A 409 -9.13 -34.53 38.31
N ALA A 410 -9.06 -35.42 37.31
CA ALA A 410 -9.02 -35.02 35.91
C ALA A 410 -10.32 -34.30 35.51
N ALA A 411 -10.19 -33.12 34.89
CA ALA A 411 -11.32 -32.28 34.44
C ALA A 411 -12.25 -32.97 33.43
N PHE A 412 -11.77 -34.01 32.76
CA PHE A 412 -12.56 -34.85 31.86
C PHE A 412 -12.27 -36.33 32.12
N ALA A 413 -13.32 -37.14 32.21
CA ALA A 413 -13.27 -38.60 32.38
C ALA A 413 -12.32 -39.08 33.50
N ALA A 414 -12.50 -38.54 34.71
CA ALA A 414 -11.82 -39.00 35.91
C ALA A 414 -12.03 -40.51 36.15
N ASP A 415 -11.03 -41.19 36.73
CA ASP A 415 -11.03 -42.62 37.04
C ASP A 415 -11.42 -43.53 35.85
N THR A 416 -11.05 -43.11 34.64
CA THR A 416 -11.42 -43.80 33.39
C THR A 416 -10.18 -44.07 32.56
N TRP A 417 -10.11 -45.26 31.96
CA TRP A 417 -9.03 -45.62 31.05
C TRP A 417 -9.17 -44.91 29.70
N HIS A 418 -8.06 -44.53 29.07
CA HIS A 418 -8.02 -43.93 27.74
C HIS A 418 -6.72 -44.28 27.00
N PHE A 419 -6.66 -43.94 25.71
CA PHE A 419 -5.39 -43.95 24.97
C PHE A 419 -4.41 -42.94 25.56
N LEU A 420 -3.11 -43.18 25.34
CA LEU A 420 -2.15 -42.08 25.35
C LEU A 420 -2.56 -41.08 24.29
N ALA A 421 -2.78 -39.83 24.69
CA ALA A 421 -3.49 -38.88 23.85
C ALA A 421 -3.11 -37.43 24.13
N GLY A 422 -2.94 -36.66 23.06
CA GLY A 422 -2.61 -35.24 23.14
C GLY A 422 -3.57 -34.34 22.39
N HIS A 423 -3.54 -33.06 22.73
CA HIS A 423 -4.19 -32.02 21.95
C HIS A 423 -3.22 -31.54 20.87
N CYS A 424 -3.62 -31.63 19.59
CA CYS A 424 -2.76 -31.17 18.52
C CYS A 424 -2.66 -29.64 18.55
N GLU A 425 -1.45 -29.15 18.79
CA GLU A 425 -1.12 -27.74 18.72
C GLU A 425 -0.86 -27.31 17.27
N ARG A 426 -0.13 -26.20 17.05
CA ARG A 426 0.29 -25.74 15.72
C ARG A 426 1.44 -26.59 15.16
N GLU A 427 1.18 -27.87 15.00
CA GLU A 427 2.11 -28.91 14.56
C GLU A 427 1.39 -29.95 13.68
N ALA A 428 2.14 -30.86 13.04
CA ALA A 428 1.55 -31.98 12.32
C ALA A 428 1.00 -33.02 13.32
N ALA A 429 -0.12 -33.68 13.01
CA ALA A 429 -0.74 -34.66 13.91
C ALA A 429 0.22 -35.79 14.33
N VAL A 430 1.08 -36.27 13.43
CA VAL A 430 2.12 -37.26 13.74
C VAL A 430 3.21 -36.67 14.64
N ALA A 431 3.59 -35.40 14.47
CA ALA A 431 4.55 -34.74 15.33
C ALA A 431 3.99 -34.59 16.76
N CYS A 432 2.72 -34.18 16.88
CA CYS A 432 2.00 -34.16 18.16
C CYS A 432 2.02 -35.54 18.82
N LEU A 433 1.67 -36.60 18.08
CA LEU A 433 1.66 -37.97 18.61
C LEU A 433 3.03 -38.39 19.17
N VAL A 434 4.12 -38.08 18.44
CA VAL A 434 5.49 -38.43 18.87
C VAL A 434 5.91 -37.62 20.09
N ARG A 435 5.57 -36.33 20.14
CA ARG A 435 5.83 -35.46 21.29
C ARG A 435 5.12 -35.98 22.53
N GLU A 436 3.82 -36.21 22.45
CA GLU A 436 2.97 -36.67 23.56
C GLU A 436 3.37 -38.07 24.03
N ALA A 437 3.71 -38.98 23.10
CA ALA A 437 4.21 -40.32 23.47
C ALA A 437 5.50 -40.26 24.30
N LYS A 438 6.38 -39.31 23.99
CA LYS A 438 7.62 -39.07 24.72
C LYS A 438 7.37 -38.38 26.05
N GLU A 439 6.51 -37.35 26.07
CA GLU A 439 6.20 -36.54 27.26
C GLU A 439 5.42 -37.31 28.31
N GLU A 440 4.36 -38.03 27.92
CA GLU A 440 3.48 -38.73 28.86
C GLU A 440 4.01 -40.11 29.29
N ALA A 441 4.71 -40.81 28.37
CA ALA A 441 5.06 -42.22 28.55
C ALA A 441 6.55 -42.58 28.32
N GLY A 442 7.39 -41.61 27.91
CA GLY A 442 8.80 -41.87 27.61
C GLY A 442 9.04 -42.70 26.35
N LEU A 443 8.00 -42.90 25.52
CA LEU A 443 8.07 -43.74 24.33
C LEU A 443 8.65 -42.97 23.15
N LEU A 444 9.64 -43.55 22.50
CA LEU A 444 10.24 -43.02 21.28
C LEU A 444 9.65 -43.73 20.06
N ILE A 445 8.96 -42.98 19.22
CA ILE A 445 8.30 -43.46 18.00
C ILE A 445 8.99 -42.87 16.78
N ASP A 446 9.28 -43.69 15.77
CA ASP A 446 9.73 -43.22 14.47
C ASP A 446 8.51 -42.70 13.66
N PRO A 447 8.46 -41.41 13.30
CA PRO A 447 7.36 -40.84 12.53
C PRO A 447 7.04 -41.60 11.23
N SER A 448 8.04 -42.21 10.59
CA SER A 448 7.85 -42.93 9.31
C SER A 448 7.11 -44.26 9.46
N GLY A 449 7.05 -44.80 10.68
CA GLY A 449 6.36 -46.04 11.03
C GLY A 449 4.95 -45.85 11.59
N VAL A 450 4.40 -44.63 11.49
CA VAL A 450 3.08 -44.26 12.03
C VAL A 450 2.01 -44.31 10.94
N GLU A 451 0.89 -44.97 11.23
CA GLU A 451 -0.24 -45.15 10.32
C GLU A 451 -1.54 -44.69 10.98
N LEU A 452 -2.37 -43.91 10.29
CA LEU A 452 -3.72 -43.57 10.76
C LEU A 452 -4.61 -44.82 10.64
N VAL A 453 -5.14 -45.30 11.76
CA VAL A 453 -5.96 -46.53 11.80
C VAL A 453 -7.42 -46.28 12.10
N HIS A 454 -7.77 -45.12 12.68
CA HIS A 454 -9.15 -44.76 12.92
C HIS A 454 -9.34 -43.25 13.12
N VAL A 455 -10.54 -42.76 12.84
CA VAL A 455 -10.97 -41.39 13.13
C VAL A 455 -12.32 -41.42 13.84
N VAL A 456 -12.41 -40.79 15.01
CA VAL A 456 -13.69 -40.56 15.69
C VAL A 456 -14.09 -39.11 15.55
N HIS A 457 -15.25 -38.87 14.94
CA HIS A 457 -15.86 -37.55 14.86
C HIS A 457 -16.86 -37.38 16.00
N LEU A 458 -16.53 -36.51 16.95
CA LEU A 458 -17.23 -36.40 18.22
C LEU A 458 -17.90 -35.04 18.37
N LEU A 459 -19.22 -35.03 18.51
CA LEU A 459 -19.98 -33.88 18.98
C LEU A 459 -20.19 -33.98 20.49
N GLY A 460 -19.69 -32.99 21.22
CA GLY A 460 -19.92 -32.88 22.66
C GLY A 460 -21.30 -32.29 22.99
N PRO A 461 -21.55 -31.92 24.26
CA PRO A 461 -22.74 -31.15 24.64
C PRO A 461 -22.89 -29.86 23.80
N PRO A 462 -24.09 -29.25 23.71
CA PRO A 462 -24.40 -28.13 22.79
C PRO A 462 -23.51 -26.86 22.85
N GLN A 463 -22.59 -26.78 23.82
CA GLN A 463 -21.67 -25.65 24.02
C GLN A 463 -20.19 -26.05 23.81
N ALA A 464 -19.90 -27.33 23.59
CA ALA A 464 -18.56 -27.83 23.35
C ALA A 464 -18.25 -27.83 21.85
N ARG A 465 -17.04 -27.39 21.49
CA ARG A 465 -16.58 -27.47 20.10
C ARG A 465 -16.50 -28.94 19.64
N PRO A 466 -16.92 -29.25 18.41
CA PRO A 466 -16.70 -30.57 17.81
C PRO A 466 -15.22 -30.98 17.83
N ARG A 467 -14.98 -32.30 17.86
CA ARG A 467 -13.63 -32.88 17.92
C ARG A 467 -13.42 -33.91 16.83
N ILE A 468 -12.23 -33.88 16.22
CA ILE A 468 -11.72 -34.95 15.37
C ILE A 468 -10.62 -35.65 16.16
N GLN A 469 -10.86 -36.91 16.53
CA GLN A 469 -9.90 -37.74 17.24
C GLN A 469 -9.20 -38.66 16.25
N LEU A 470 -7.94 -38.38 15.93
CA LEU A 470 -7.11 -39.16 15.04
C LEU A 470 -6.38 -40.25 15.83
N VAL A 471 -6.62 -41.52 15.50
CA VAL A 471 -5.99 -42.66 16.18
C VAL A 471 -4.93 -43.27 15.28
N PHE A 472 -3.69 -43.23 15.75
CA PHE A 472 -2.52 -43.66 15.00
C PHE A 472 -1.92 -44.93 15.60
N ARG A 473 -1.52 -45.86 14.73
CA ARG A 473 -0.74 -47.04 15.08
C ARG A 473 0.73 -46.79 14.80
N ALA A 474 1.59 -46.98 15.80
CA ALA A 474 3.03 -47.04 15.60
C ALA A 474 3.46 -48.51 15.43
N ARG A 475 4.13 -48.84 14.32
CA ARG A 475 4.63 -50.21 14.05
C ARG A 475 5.87 -50.56 14.86
N THR A 476 6.68 -49.55 15.18
CA THR A 476 7.90 -49.67 15.97
C THR A 476 7.98 -48.53 16.97
N TRP A 477 8.40 -48.86 18.19
CA TRP A 477 8.69 -47.90 19.25
C TRP A 477 9.79 -48.46 20.14
N SER A 478 10.41 -47.59 20.93
CA SER A 478 11.39 -47.99 21.95
C SER A 478 11.12 -47.25 23.26
N GLY A 479 11.62 -47.81 24.36
CA GLY A 479 11.28 -47.37 25.72
C GLY A 479 10.25 -48.29 26.38
N SER A 480 10.15 -48.21 27.70
CA SER A 480 9.09 -48.84 28.49
C SER A 480 8.10 -47.76 28.93
N PRO A 481 6.78 -47.97 28.86
CA PRO A 481 5.81 -46.96 29.30
C PRO A 481 6.01 -46.60 30.78
N GLU A 482 6.36 -45.35 31.04
CA GLU A 482 6.53 -44.79 32.39
C GLU A 482 5.52 -43.68 32.64
N VAL A 483 5.09 -43.46 33.87
CA VAL A 483 4.21 -42.31 34.19
C VAL A 483 5.09 -41.09 34.38
N LEU A 484 5.30 -40.32 33.31
CA LEU A 484 6.12 -39.10 33.34
C LEU A 484 5.33 -37.85 33.75
N GLU A 485 4.00 -37.93 33.68
CA GLU A 485 3.08 -36.87 34.08
C GLU A 485 2.12 -37.36 35.17
N PRO A 486 2.62 -37.48 36.41
CA PRO A 486 1.90 -38.10 37.52
C PRO A 486 0.71 -37.28 38.00
N ASP A 487 0.55 -36.05 37.52
CA ASP A 487 -0.59 -35.16 37.74
C ASP A 487 -1.74 -35.40 36.73
N ARG A 488 -1.48 -36.08 35.61
CA ARG A 488 -2.48 -36.36 34.57
C ARG A 488 -2.83 -37.86 34.46
N CYS A 489 -1.83 -38.73 34.57
CA CYS A 489 -1.97 -40.18 34.44
C CYS A 489 -1.59 -40.87 35.77
N ALA A 490 -2.41 -41.83 36.22
CA ALA A 490 -2.19 -42.60 37.44
C ALA A 490 -1.38 -43.88 37.19
N GLU A 491 -1.64 -44.59 36.08
CA GLU A 491 -0.90 -45.79 35.68
C GLU A 491 -1.07 -46.08 34.19
N TRP A 492 -0.04 -46.71 33.60
CA TRP A 492 -0.11 -47.33 32.27
C TRP A 492 -0.30 -48.86 32.40
N ARG A 493 -1.19 -49.45 31.60
CA ARG A 493 -1.43 -50.91 31.62
C ARG A 493 -1.75 -51.46 30.23
N TRP A 494 -1.29 -52.70 30.00
CA TRP A 494 -1.58 -53.48 28.81
C TRP A 494 -2.85 -54.31 28.99
N TRP A 495 -3.82 -54.16 28.09
CA TRP A 495 -5.13 -54.82 28.12
C TRP A 495 -5.38 -55.66 26.86
N PRO A 496 -5.84 -56.92 26.98
CA PRO A 496 -6.32 -57.66 25.81
C PRO A 496 -7.50 -56.94 25.14
N PRO A 497 -7.53 -56.78 23.81
CA PRO A 497 -8.63 -56.08 23.11
C PRO A 497 -10.02 -56.69 23.37
N GLU A 498 -10.09 -57.99 23.66
CA GLU A 498 -11.31 -58.74 24.02
C GLU A 498 -11.71 -58.60 25.50
N ALA A 499 -10.85 -58.02 26.34
CA ALA A 499 -11.04 -57.90 27.79
C ALA A 499 -10.72 -56.48 28.29
N LEU A 500 -11.21 -55.46 27.57
CA LEU A 500 -11.03 -54.05 27.92
C LEU A 500 -11.67 -53.70 29.27
N PRO A 501 -11.13 -52.70 30.00
CA PRO A 501 -11.69 -52.28 31.28
C PRO A 501 -13.12 -51.76 31.11
N HIS A 502 -13.96 -51.99 32.13
CA HIS A 502 -15.34 -51.51 32.14
C HIS A 502 -15.41 -49.97 32.05
N LYS A 503 -14.56 -49.28 32.84
CA LYS A 503 -14.42 -47.82 32.81
C LYS A 503 -13.45 -47.39 31.71
N LEU A 504 -13.95 -47.24 30.49
CA LEU A 504 -13.18 -46.79 29.32
C LEU A 504 -13.85 -45.56 28.73
N VAL A 505 -13.06 -44.57 28.30
CA VAL A 505 -13.60 -43.36 27.67
C VAL A 505 -14.40 -43.76 26.43
N PRO A 506 -15.63 -43.24 26.23
CA PRO A 506 -16.51 -43.71 25.16
C PRO A 506 -15.90 -43.68 23.75
N TYR A 507 -15.24 -42.58 23.36
CA TYR A 507 -14.58 -42.51 22.05
C TYR A 507 -13.39 -43.49 21.92
N THR A 508 -12.70 -43.80 23.03
CA THR A 508 -11.62 -44.80 23.04
C THR A 508 -12.19 -46.19 22.78
N ARG A 509 -13.31 -46.54 23.42
CA ARG A 509 -14.02 -47.80 23.16
C ARG A 509 -14.43 -47.91 21.70
N THR A 510 -15.12 -46.90 21.18
CA THR A 510 -15.57 -46.86 19.78
C THR A 510 -14.41 -47.00 18.80
N ALA A 511 -13.30 -46.32 19.05
CA ALA A 511 -12.12 -46.44 18.20
C ALA A 511 -11.53 -47.86 18.20
N ILE A 512 -11.41 -48.50 19.37
CA ILE A 512 -10.86 -49.87 19.44
C ILE A 512 -11.79 -50.85 18.72
N GLU A 513 -13.09 -50.78 18.97
CA GLU A 513 -14.09 -51.64 18.31
C GLU A 513 -14.09 -51.41 16.78
N GLY A 514 -13.99 -50.16 16.33
CA GLY A 514 -13.86 -49.80 14.93
C GLY A 514 -12.61 -50.38 14.28
N ILE A 515 -11.45 -50.25 14.94
CA ILE A 515 -10.17 -50.80 14.47
C ILE A 515 -10.24 -52.32 14.34
N LEU A 516 -10.81 -53.02 15.33
CA LEU A 516 -10.95 -54.48 15.31
C LEU A 516 -11.92 -54.95 14.21
N ALA A 517 -12.95 -54.16 13.92
CA ALA A 517 -13.91 -54.43 12.85
C ALA A 517 -13.40 -54.02 11.45
N GLY A 518 -12.24 -53.37 11.34
CA GLY A 518 -11.69 -52.87 10.08
C GLY A 518 -12.37 -51.59 9.56
N HIS A 519 -13.08 -50.86 10.42
CA HIS A 519 -13.68 -49.56 10.09
C HIS A 519 -12.70 -48.43 10.39
N ALA A 520 -12.52 -47.51 9.44
CA ALA A 520 -11.61 -46.37 9.59
C ALA A 520 -12.26 -45.14 10.25
N TYR A 521 -13.59 -45.11 10.40
CA TYR A 521 -14.33 -43.92 10.82
C TYR A 521 -15.53 -44.28 11.70
N SER A 522 -15.83 -43.42 12.68
CA SER A 522 -17.03 -43.52 13.51
C SER A 522 -17.49 -42.15 14.00
N GLU A 523 -18.80 -42.00 14.21
CA GLU A 523 -19.43 -40.77 14.69
C GLU A 523 -20.03 -40.99 16.08
N LEU A 524 -19.87 -40.01 16.96
CA LEU A 524 -20.46 -40.01 18.30
C LEU A 524 -21.10 -38.66 18.60
N GLY A 525 -22.36 -38.67 19.04
CA GLY A 525 -23.09 -37.45 19.41
C GLY A 525 -23.74 -36.69 18.24
N TRP A 526 -23.53 -37.15 17.00
CA TRP A 526 -24.21 -36.66 15.81
C TRP A 526 -25.48 -37.51 15.60
N SER A 527 -26.63 -37.05 16.12
CA SER A 527 -27.93 -37.74 15.99
C SER A 527 -29.04 -36.80 15.57
#